data_AF-A0A1Q7MLM8-F1
#
_entry.id   AF-A0A1Q7MLM8-F1
#
_cell.length_a   1.000
_cell.length_b   1.000
_cell.length_c   1.000
_cell.angle_alpha   90.00
_cell.angle_beta   90.00
_cell.angle_gamma   90.00
#
_symmetry.space_group_name_H-M   'P 1'
#
loop_
_entity.id
_entity.type
_entity.pdbx_description
1 polymer ?
#
loop_
_entity_poly.entity_id
_entity_poly.type
_entity_poly.pdbx_seq_one_letter_code
_entity_poly.pdbx_strand_id
1 'polypeptide(L)' 'MTVREAAAHAKCGERSIYNAVRSGKLRAARLGGRRELRFLREWIDAWLVESSTPVVLSAAAAR' A
#
# COMPACT_ATOMS: atom_id res chain seq x y z
N MET A 1 10.39 3.56 3.37
CA MET A 1 10.15 2.13 3.06
C MET A 1 10.51 1.85 1.60
N THR A 2 11.08 0.69 1.29
CA THR A 2 11.31 0.17 -0.07
C THR A 2 10.03 -0.47 -0.63
N VAL A 3 10.01 -0.85 -1.91
CA VAL A 3 8.87 -1.58 -2.52
C VAL A 3 8.55 -2.87 -1.77
N ARG A 4 9.57 -3.65 -1.38
CA ARG A 4 9.40 -4.90 -0.63
C ARG A 4 8.77 -4.65 0.75
N GLU A 5 9.24 -3.63 1.46
CA GLU A 5 8.69 -3.24 2.76
C GLU A 5 7.25 -2.73 2.65
N ALA A 6 6.96 -1.94 1.63
CA ALA A 6 5.61 -1.44 1.36
C ALA A 6 4.65 -2.60 1.03
N ALA A 7 5.07 -3.56 0.21
CA ALA A 7 4.30 -4.75 -0.13
C ALA A 7 4.02 -5.62 1.12
N ALA A 8 5.03 -5.82 1.97
CA ALA A 8 4.88 -6.53 3.23
C ALA A 8 3.93 -5.83 4.21
N HIS A 9 3.99 -4.50 4.29
CA HIS A 9 3.09 -3.68 5.11
C HIS A 9 1.64 -3.75 4.61
N ALA A 10 1.45 -3.59 3.30
CA ALA A 10 0.14 -3.65 2.65
C ALA A 10 -0.41 -5.08 2.45
N LYS A 11 0.31 -6.11 2.89
CA LYS A 11 -0.04 -7.53 2.71
C LYS A 11 -0.40 -7.88 1.25
N CYS A 12 0.36 -7.35 0.30
CA CYS A 12 0.17 -7.61 -1.13
C CYS A 12 1.50 -7.90 -1.84
N GLY A 13 1.45 -8.29 -3.12
CA GLY A 13 2.65 -8.52 -3.92
C GLY A 13 3.29 -7.21 -4.41
N GLU A 14 4.61 -7.20 -4.62
CA GLU A 14 5.34 -6.03 -5.15
C GLU A 14 4.77 -5.50 -6.48
N ARG A 15 4.23 -6.40 -7.32
CA ARG A 15 3.55 -6.02 -8.57
C ARG A 15 2.36 -5.10 -8.32
N SER A 16 1.60 -5.30 -7.24
CA SER A 16 0.47 -4.44 -6.87
C SER A 16 0.96 -3.03 -6.50
N ILE A 17 2.08 -2.93 -5.77
CA ILE A 17 2.72 -1.64 -5.46
C ILE A 17 3.15 -0.91 -6.74
N TYR A 18 3.86 -1.60 -7.65
CA TYR A 18 4.27 -1.00 -8.92
C TYR A 18 3.08 -0.57 -9.78
N ASN A 19 2.01 -1.36 -9.82
CA ASN A 19 0.80 -1.01 -10.55
C ASN A 19 0.11 0.20 -9.94
N ALA A 20 -0.01 0.27 -8.61
CA ALA A 20 -0.60 1.40 -7.90
C ALA A 20 0.17 2.69 -8.18
N VAL A 21 1.51 2.66 -8.11
CA VAL A 21 2.37 3.80 -8.48
C VAL A 21 2.22 4.18 -9.95
N ARG A 22 2.25 3.20 -10.87
CA ARG A 22 2.08 3.44 -12.31
C ARG A 22 0.72 4.06 -12.64
N SER A 23 -0.33 3.65 -11.93
CA SER A 23 -1.69 4.17 -12.07
C SER A 23 -1.92 5.53 -11.40
N GLY A 24 -0.91 6.08 -10.70
CA GLY A 24 -1.02 7.33 -9.95
C GLY A 24 -1.78 7.23 -8.62
N LYS A 25 -2.28 6.04 -8.26
CA LYS A 25 -3.05 5.81 -7.02
C LYS A 25 -2.18 5.77 -5.76
N LEU A 26 -0.89 5.46 -5.91
CA LEU A 26 0.04 5.41 -4.79
C LEU A 26 1.21 6.37 -5.02
N ARG A 27 1.42 7.26 -4.04
CA ARG A 27 2.55 8.21 -4.02
C ARG A 27 3.86 7.46 -3.77
N ALA A 28 4.93 7.90 -4.44
CA ALA A 28 6.27 7.38 -4.24
C ALA A 28 7.31 8.49 -4.48
N ALA A 29 8.36 8.50 -3.68
CA ALA A 29 9.55 9.30 -3.92
C ALA A 29 10.53 8.46 -4.72
N ARG A 30 11.07 9.01 -5.81
CA ARG A 30 12.13 8.36 -6.57
C ARG A 30 13.47 8.89 -6.07
N LEU A 31 14.23 8.05 -5.38
CA LEU A 31 15.55 8.42 -4.87
C LEU A 31 16.60 7.63 -5.66
N GLY A 32 17.25 8.28 -6.62
CA GLY A 32 18.32 7.67 -7.43
C GLY A 32 17.86 7.03 -8.75
N GLY A 33 18.41 5.86 -9.04
CA GLY A 33 18.40 5.20 -10.35
C GLY A 33 17.08 4.51 -10.75
N ARG A 34 17.17 3.54 -11.65
CA ARG A 34 15.99 2.80 -12.15
C ARG A 34 15.48 1.85 -11.05
N ARG A 35 14.23 2.06 -10.61
CA ARG A 35 13.47 1.26 -9.61
C ARG A 35 13.71 1.56 -8.13
N GLU A 36 14.42 2.62 -7.79
CA GLU A 36 14.60 3.05 -6.39
C GLU A 36 13.43 3.90 -5.91
N LEU A 37 12.28 3.25 -5.69
CA LEU A 37 11.12 3.88 -5.08
C LEU A 37 11.19 3.80 -3.56
N ARG A 38 10.90 4.93 -2.92
CA ARG A 38 10.72 5.05 -1.47
C ARG A 38 9.32 5.55 -1.14
N PHE A 39 8.79 5.01 -0.07
CA PHE A 39 7.45 5.29 0.42
C PHE A 39 7.51 5.76 1.86
N LEU A 40 6.72 6.78 2.15
CA LEU A 40 6.33 7.08 3.53
C LEU A 40 5.21 6.12 3.95
N ARG A 41 5.12 5.82 5.24
CA ARG A 41 4.15 4.86 5.76
C ARG A 41 2.72 5.35 5.53
N GLU A 42 2.49 6.63 5.81
CA GLU A 42 1.21 7.29 5.64
C GLU A 42 0.72 7.31 4.18
N TRP A 43 1.62 7.24 3.19
CA TRP A 43 1.20 7.11 1.79
C TRP A 43 0.64 5.73 1.47
N ILE A 44 1.21 4.67 2.08
CA ILE A 44 0.67 3.32 1.93
C ILE A 44 -0.68 3.22 2.65
N ASP A 45 -0.77 3.74 3.88
CA ASP A 45 -2.00 3.70 4.66
C ASP A 45 -3.13 4.47 3.98
N ALA A 46 -2.85 5.67 3.45
CA ALA A 46 -3.83 6.44 2.69
C ALA A 46 -4.31 5.69 1.44
N TRP A 47 -3.39 5.08 0.69
CA TRP A 47 -3.74 4.28 -0.48
C TRP A 47 -4.60 3.05 -0.11
N LEU A 48 -4.31 2.37 1.00
CA LEU A 48 -5.12 1.25 1.48
C LEU A 48 -6.53 1.69 1.87
N VAL A 49 -6.67 2.83 2.54
CA VAL A 49 -7.98 3.39 2.89
C VAL A 49 -8.78 3.73 1.62
N GLU A 50 -8.16 4.39 0.64
CA GLU A 50 -8.84 4.76 -0.61
C GLU A 50 -9.17 3.56 -1.52
N SER A 51 -8.37 2.50 -1.45
CA SER A 51 -8.55 1.30 -2.29
C SER A 51 -9.40 0.20 -1.65
N SER A 52 -9.85 0.38 -0.41
CA SER A 52 -10.68 -0.59 0.30
C SER A 52 -12.07 -0.03 0.60
N THR A 53 -13.03 -0.93 0.76
CA THR A 53 -14.35 -0.58 1.28
C THR A 53 -14.36 -0.97 2.76
N PRO A 54 -14.55 -0.02 3.70
CA PRO A 54 -14.57 -0.34 5.12
C PRO A 54 -15.78 -1.24 5.42
N VAL A 55 -15.54 -2.30 6.18
CA VAL A 55 -16.56 -3.22 6.66
C VAL A 55 -16.62 -3.13 8.17
N VAL A 56 -17.80 -2.82 8.72
CA VAL A 56 -18.01 -2.83 10.16
C VAL A 56 -18.06 -4.28 10.61
N LEU A 57 -17.04 -4.71 11.35
CA LEU A 57 -17.02 -6.03 11.98
C LEU A 57 -17.84 -5.96 13.26
N SER A 58 -19.06 -6.49 13.25
CA SER A 58 -19.78 -6.76 14.49
C SER A 58 -19.27 -8.06 15.11
N ALA A 59 -18.96 -8.04 16.40
CA ALA A 59 -18.78 -9.28 17.17
C ALA A 59 -20.16 -9.95 17.33
N ALA A 60 -20.63 -10.65 16.30
CA ALA A 60 -21.78 -11.53 16.46
C ALA A 60 -21.34 -12.70 17.35
N ALA A 61 -21.93 -12.74 18.55
CA ALA A 61 -21.74 -13.68 19.65
C ALA A 61 -21.05 -15.00 19.25
N ALA A 62 -19.82 -15.18 19.73
CA ALA A 62 -19.27 -16.50 19.98
C ALA A 62 -20.30 -17.26 20.85
N ARG A 63 -20.85 -18.33 20.31
CA ARG A 63 -21.54 -19.39 21.04
C ARG A 63 -20.87 -20.70 20.69
#